data_AF-K6YHX3-F1
#
_entry.id   AF-K6YHX3-F1
#
_cell.length_a   1.000
_cell.length_b   1.000
_cell.length_c   1.000
_cell.angle_alpha   90.00
_cell.angle_beta   90.00
_cell.angle_gamma   90.00
#
_symmetry.space_group_name_H-M   'P 1'
#
loop_
_entity.id
_entity.type
_entity.pdbx_description
1 polymer ?
#
loop_
_entity_poly.entity_id
_entity_poly.type
_entity_poly.pdbx_seq_one_letter_code
_entity_poly.pdbx_strand_id
1 'polypeptide(L)' 'MSKYSIAKQCIADALAAASEENINDSDALEALIISAIAQITNTAGAKRTAEIIDYELRNISGALDKDFLRAR' A
#
# COMPACT_ATOMS: atom_id res chain seq x y z
N MET A 1 -10.44 -16.43 -1.22
CA MET A 1 -10.01 -15.09 -0.76
C MET A 1 -9.38 -14.34 -1.92
N SER A 2 -9.74 -13.07 -2.14
CA SER A 2 -9.08 -12.21 -3.13
C SER A 2 -7.79 -11.61 -2.55
N LYS A 3 -6.89 -11.12 -3.43
CA LYS A 3 -5.69 -10.38 -3.00
C LYS A 3 -6.00 -9.22 -2.04
N TYR A 4 -7.14 -8.57 -2.23
CA TYR A 4 -7.59 -7.47 -1.38
C TYR A 4 -8.11 -7.94 -0.02
N SER A 5 -8.78 -9.11 0.05
CA SER A 5 -9.19 -9.65 1.36
C SER A 5 -8.00 -10.08 2.21
N ILE A 6 -6.93 -10.57 1.59
CA ILE A 6 -5.68 -10.91 2.30
C ILE A 6 -5.05 -9.64 2.87
N ALA A 7 -4.91 -8.60 2.04
CA ALA A 7 -4.36 -7.31 2.48
C ALA A 7 -5.19 -6.68 3.62
N LYS A 8 -6.53 -6.76 3.55
CA LYS A 8 -7.42 -6.27 4.63
C LYS A 8 -7.20 -7.02 5.94
N GLN A 9 -7.02 -8.34 5.88
CA GLN A 9 -6.74 -9.13 7.08
C GLN A 9 -5.39 -8.73 7.68
N CYS A 10 -4.34 -8.59 6.87
CA CYS A 10 -3.02 -8.15 7.36
C CYS A 10 -3.07 -6.77 8.03
N ILE A 11 -3.88 -5.84 7.51
CA ILE A 11 -4.10 -4.53 8.15
C ILE A 11 -4.81 -4.70 9.50
N ALA A 12 -5.86 -5.52 9.56
CA ALA A 12 -6.58 -5.77 10.81
C ALA A 12 -5.67 -6.39 11.88
N ASP A 13 -4.82 -7.35 11.48
CA ASP A 13 -3.87 -8.00 12.38
C ASP A 13 -2.82 -7.00 12.88
N ALA A 14 -2.32 -6.12 12.01
CA ALA A 14 -1.36 -5.08 12.38
C ALA A 14 -1.94 -4.06 13.38
N LEU A 15 -3.19 -3.65 13.19
CA LEU A 15 -3.89 -2.74 14.10
C LEU A 15 -4.20 -3.40 15.45
N ALA A 16 -4.55 -4.69 15.45
CA ALA A 16 -4.75 -5.44 16.69
C ALA A 16 -3.46 -5.51 17.51
N ALA A 17 -2.34 -5.87 16.87
CA ALA A 17 -1.03 -5.90 17.50
C ALA A 17 -0.58 -4.51 17.99
N ALA A 18 -0.85 -3.46 17.23
CA ALA A 18 -0.57 -2.08 17.65
C ALA A 18 -1.33 -1.70 18.91
N SER A 19 -2.61 -2.06 18.99
CA SER A 19 -3.43 -1.82 20.19
C SER A 19 -2.93 -2.59 21.41
N GLU A 20 -2.42 -3.81 21.24
CA GLU A 20 -1.85 -4.60 22.35
C GLU A 20 -0.56 -3.97 22.90
N GLU A 21 0.26 -3.40 22.01
CA GLU A 21 1.55 -2.78 22.34
C GLU A 21 1.45 -1.26 22.64
N ASN A 22 0.24 -0.69 22.67
CA ASN A 22 -0.02 0.75 22.82
C ASN A 22 0.70 1.63 21.76
N ILE A 23 0.83 1.11 20.54
CA ILE A 23 1.34 1.83 19.37
C ILE A 23 0.18 2.54 18.68
N ASN A 24 0.41 3.75 18.18
CA ASN A 24 -0.61 4.47 17.41
C ASN A 24 -0.91 3.74 16.10
N ASP A 25 -2.18 3.55 15.78
CA ASP A 25 -2.65 2.98 14.51
C ASP A 25 -1.96 3.62 13.28
N SER A 26 -1.74 4.94 13.32
CA SER A 26 -1.09 5.67 12.23
C SER A 26 0.37 5.22 12.05
N ASP A 27 1.12 5.09 13.14
CA ASP A 27 2.52 4.64 13.11
C ASP A 27 2.64 3.20 12.61
N ALA A 28 1.70 2.33 13.03
CA ALA A 28 1.63 0.94 12.59
C ALA A 28 1.32 0.83 11.09
N LEU A 29 0.38 1.65 10.58
CA LEU A 29 0.04 1.69 9.17
C LEU A 29 1.18 2.28 8.32
N GLU A 30 1.87 3.31 8.79
CA GLU A 30 3.05 3.85 8.13
C GLU A 30 4.17 2.79 8.00
N ALA A 31 4.47 2.09 9.09
CA ALA A 31 5.45 1.01 9.09
C ALA A 31 5.04 -0.14 8.14
N LEU A 32 3.75 -0.47 8.07
CA LEU A 32 3.22 -1.47 7.16
C LEU A 32 3.41 -1.06 5.68
N ILE A 33 3.11 0.20 5.34
CA ILE A 33 3.30 0.74 3.99
C ILE A 33 4.77 0.71 3.60
N ILE A 34 5.68 1.21 4.45
CA ILE A 34 7.13 1.21 4.20
C ILE A 34 7.63 -0.21 3.95
N SER A 35 7.20 -1.16 4.78
CA SER A 35 7.57 -2.57 4.65
C SER A 35 7.06 -3.19 3.35
N ALA A 36 5.82 -2.90 2.97
CA ALA A 36 5.25 -3.38 1.71
C ALA A 36 5.98 -2.81 0.48
N ILE A 37 6.33 -1.51 0.51
CA ILE A 37 7.12 -0.85 -0.54
C ILE A 37 8.49 -1.51 -0.69
N ALA A 38 9.16 -1.83 0.41
CA ALA A 38 10.44 -2.54 0.37
C ALA A 38 10.30 -3.93 -0.28
N GLN A 39 9.26 -4.69 0.07
CA GLN A 39 9.02 -6.02 -0.51
C GLN A 39 8.68 -5.96 -2.01
N ILE A 40 7.88 -4.99 -2.45
CA ILE A 40 7.60 -4.80 -3.88
C ILE A 40 8.88 -4.39 -4.61
N THR A 41 9.70 -3.53 -4.01
CA THR A 41 10.98 -3.12 -4.60
C THR A 41 11.93 -4.30 -4.78
N ASN A 42 11.98 -5.21 -3.81
CA ASN A 42 12.79 -6.43 -3.91
C ASN A 42 12.26 -7.41 -4.98
N THR A 43 10.95 -7.52 -5.16
CA THR A 43 10.34 -8.53 -6.04
C THR A 43 10.08 -8.05 -7.47
N ALA A 44 9.76 -6.77 -7.66
CA ALA A 44 9.37 -6.18 -8.95
C ALA A 44 10.32 -5.05 -9.40
N GLY A 45 11.26 -4.64 -8.55
CA GLY A 45 12.22 -3.57 -8.83
C GLY A 45 11.69 -2.17 -8.54
N ALA A 46 12.62 -1.26 -8.24
CA ALA A 46 12.32 0.11 -7.80
C ALA A 46 11.46 0.90 -8.79
N LYS A 47 11.69 0.73 -10.10
CA LYS A 47 10.89 1.42 -11.14
C LYS A 47 9.42 1.05 -11.06
N ARG A 48 9.12 -0.24 -10.95
CA ARG A 48 7.73 -0.72 -10.89
C ARG A 48 7.04 -0.29 -9.60
N THR A 49 7.76 -0.31 -8.48
CA THR A 49 7.25 0.19 -7.20
C THR A 49 6.88 1.67 -7.30
N ALA A 50 7.77 2.50 -7.85
CA ALA A 50 7.53 3.93 -8.01
C ALA A 50 6.31 4.23 -8.89
N GLU A 51 6.14 3.51 -10.01
CA GLU A 51 4.97 3.66 -10.89
C GLU A 51 3.64 3.38 -10.16
N ILE A 52 3.60 2.32 -9.34
CA ILE A 52 2.38 1.95 -8.59
C ILE A 52 2.06 3.01 -7.54
N ILE A 53 3.06 3.50 -6.80
CA ILE A 53 2.87 4.52 -5.78
C ILE A 53 2.43 5.85 -6.40
N ASP A 54 3.11 6.31 -7.45
CA ASP A 54 2.76 7.53 -8.17
C ASP A 54 1.32 7.47 -8.71
N TYR A 55 0.90 6.31 -9.24
CA TYR A 55 -0.48 6.09 -9.66
C TYR A 55 -1.48 6.27 -8.51
N GLU A 56 -1.27 5.63 -7.37
CA GLU A 56 -2.21 5.72 -6.24
C GLU A 56 -2.24 7.14 -5.63
N LEU A 57 -1.09 7.82 -5.54
CA LEU A 57 -1.04 9.20 -5.06
C LEU A 57 -1.77 10.17 -6.01
N ARG A 58 -1.65 9.97 -7.32
CA ARG A 58 -2.41 10.74 -8.32
C ARG A 58 -3.91 10.45 -8.26
N ASN A 59 -4.29 9.21 -7.98
CA ASN A 59 -5.68 8.83 -7.81
C ASN A 59 -6.30 9.52 -6.59
N ILE A 60 -5.60 9.48 -5.45
CA ILE A 60 -6.05 10.11 -4.19
C ILE A 60 -6.17 11.62 -4.34
N SER A 61 -5.25 12.26 -5.07
CA SER A 61 -5.28 13.70 -5.34
C SER A 61 -6.28 14.13 -6.41
N GLY A 62 -7.04 13.19 -7.00
CA GLY A 62 -8.01 13.47 -8.06
C GLY A 62 -7.37 13.88 -9.39
N ALA A 63 -6.06 13.66 -9.56
CA ALA A 63 -5.26 14.07 -10.71
C ALA A 63 -5.19 13.01 -11.82
N LEU A 64 -5.99 11.94 -11.76
CA LEU A 64 -5.95 10.87 -12.76
C LEU A 64 -6.62 11.29 -14.07
N ASP A 65 -5.78 11.58 -15.05
CA ASP A 65 -6.15 11.69 -16.45
C ASP A 65 -6.52 10.29 -17.01
N LYS A 66 -7.63 10.20 -17.73
CA LYS A 66 -8.25 8.92 -18.16
C LYS A 66 -7.44 8.16 -19.21
N ASP A 67 -6.33 8.71 -19.68
CA ASP A 67 -5.55 8.13 -20.77
C ASP A 67 -4.72 6.91 -20.38
N PHE A 68 -4.35 6.75 -19.10
CA PHE A 68 -3.60 5.57 -18.66
C PHE A 68 -4.44 4.28 -18.63
N LEU A 69 -5.77 4.38 -18.52
CA LEU A 69 -6.70 3.25 -18.56
C LEU A 69 -6.80 2.60 -19.95
N ARG A 70 -6.42 3.30 -21.02
CA ARG A 70 -6.52 2.79 -22.40
C ARG A 70 -5.34 1.93 -22.85
N ALA A 71 -4.23 1.93 -22.10
CA ALA A 71 -3.00 1.24 -22.48
C ALA A 71 -2.87 -0.18 -21.89
N ARG A 72 -3.94 -0.74 -21.31
CA ARG A 72 -3.90 -2.02 -20.61
C ARG A 72 -5.04 -2.95 -21.00
#